data_AF-A0A9Y2JJ06-F1
#
_entry.id   AF-A0A9Y2JJ06-F1
#
_cell.length_a   1.000
_cell.length_b   1.000
_cell.length_c   1.000
_cell.angle_alpha   90.00
_cell.angle_beta   90.00
_cell.angle_gamma   90.00
#
_symmetry.space_group_name_H-M   'P 1'
#
loop_
_entity.id
_entity.type
_entity.pdbx_description
1 polymer ?
#
loop_
_entity_poly.entity_id
_entity_poly.type
_entity_poly.pdbx_seq_one_letter_code
_entity_poly.pdbx_strand_id
1 'polypeptide(L)'
;MGAEWLREWCALDWHEPMNANLDRASRYQTSAAAEEDRRKGDDDNTYRTAQAQRLSSGCDEITAAPSPEAPRSADVAFLVLSARRVNSASGVAFESEQVQSVRRVVRQADGRWLVDEQVEAG
;
A
#
# COMPACT_ATOMS: atom_id res chain seq x y z
N MET A 1 -4.79 3.14 -10.82
CA MET A 1 -3.71 2.31 -10.24
C MET A 1 -3.36 2.70 -8.81
N GLY A 2 -3.05 3.98 -8.50
CA GLY A 2 -2.47 4.33 -7.20
C GLY A 2 -3.44 4.15 -6.03
N ALA A 3 -4.72 4.50 -6.23
CA ALA A 3 -5.76 4.30 -5.25
C ALA A 3 -6.09 2.80 -5.06
N GLU A 4 -6.06 2.03 -6.14
CA GLU A 4 -6.29 0.57 -6.13
C GLU A 4 -5.13 -0.15 -5.45
N TRP A 5 -3.88 0.24 -5.72
CA TRP A 5 -2.71 -0.22 -4.98
C TRP A 5 -2.87 0.07 -3.48
N LEU A 6 -3.19 1.32 -3.10
CA LEU A 6 -3.32 1.69 -1.70
C LEU A 6 -4.45 0.93 -1.01
N ARG A 7 -5.57 0.69 -1.70
CA ARG A 7 -6.68 -0.11 -1.17
C ARG A 7 -6.24 -1.52 -0.81
N GLU A 8 -5.53 -2.20 -1.73
CA GLU A 8 -5.08 -3.56 -1.49
C GLU A 8 -3.98 -3.63 -0.44
N TRP A 9 -2.98 -2.72 -0.53
CA TRP A 9 -1.83 -2.68 0.36
C TRP A 9 -2.23 -2.40 1.82
N CYS A 10 -3.21 -1.53 2.02
CA CYS A 10 -3.62 -1.03 3.33
C CYS A 10 -4.60 -1.97 4.08
N ALA A 11 -5.23 -2.91 3.36
CA ALA A 11 -6.19 -3.84 3.93
C ALA A 11 -5.52 -5.11 4.48
N LEU A 12 -5.69 -5.39 5.76
CA LEU A 12 -5.24 -6.61 6.43
C LEU A 12 -6.45 -7.44 6.88
N ASP A 13 -6.43 -8.74 6.63
CA ASP A 13 -7.39 -9.69 7.20
C ASP A 13 -6.63 -10.86 7.84
N TRP A 14 -6.84 -11.07 9.13
CA TRP A 14 -6.18 -12.17 9.86
C TRP A 14 -6.56 -13.56 9.32
N HIS A 15 -7.68 -13.71 8.61
CA HIS A 15 -8.00 -15.00 7.99
C HIS A 15 -7.11 -15.33 6.78
N GLU A 16 -6.41 -14.33 6.23
CA GLU A 16 -5.59 -14.50 5.06
C GLU A 16 -4.17 -15.00 5.38
N PRO A 17 -3.48 -15.59 4.39
CA PRO A 17 -2.06 -15.87 4.51
C PRO A 17 -1.23 -14.61 4.81
N MET A 18 -0.07 -14.81 5.43
CA MET A 18 0.91 -13.75 5.68
C MET A 18 1.20 -12.96 4.41
N ASN A 19 1.16 -11.63 4.49
CA ASN A 19 1.42 -10.70 3.38
C ASN A 19 0.44 -10.82 2.17
N ALA A 20 -0.77 -11.36 2.34
CA ALA A 20 -1.76 -11.47 1.25
C ALA A 20 -2.15 -10.10 0.65
N ASN A 21 -2.17 -9.05 1.46
CA ASN A 21 -2.34 -7.66 1.03
C ASN A 21 -1.28 -7.23 0.00
N LEU A 22 -0.02 -7.60 0.23
CA LEU A 22 1.09 -7.31 -0.67
C LEU A 22 0.95 -8.10 -1.98
N ASP A 23 0.45 -9.34 -1.92
CA ASP A 23 0.16 -10.14 -3.10
C ASP A 23 -0.93 -9.51 -3.97
N ARG A 24 -2.01 -9.02 -3.36
CA ARG A 24 -3.07 -8.32 -4.10
C ARG A 24 -2.56 -7.00 -4.69
N ALA A 25 -1.81 -6.22 -3.90
CA ALA A 25 -1.22 -4.95 -4.33
C ALA A 25 -0.21 -5.10 -5.47
N SER A 26 0.49 -6.25 -5.56
CA SER A 26 1.50 -6.55 -6.59
C SER A 26 1.04 -6.32 -8.03
N ARG A 27 -0.27 -6.44 -8.30
CA ARG A 27 -0.87 -6.26 -9.62
C ARG A 27 -0.84 -4.81 -10.13
N TYR A 28 -0.65 -3.85 -9.22
CA TYR A 28 -0.70 -2.42 -9.50
C TYR A 28 0.68 -1.75 -9.43
N GLN A 29 1.73 -2.53 -9.19
CA GLN A 29 3.08 -2.03 -9.01
C GLN A 29 4.09 -2.75 -9.92
N THR A 30 5.28 -2.17 -10.07
CA THR A 30 6.40 -2.82 -10.75
C THR A 30 6.86 -4.04 -9.96
N SER A 31 7.49 -5.01 -10.63
CA SER A 31 8.03 -6.19 -9.94
C SER A 31 9.05 -5.81 -8.87
N ALA A 32 9.89 -4.81 -9.14
CA ALA A 32 10.89 -4.31 -8.19
C ALA A 32 10.22 -3.72 -6.92
N ALA A 33 9.17 -2.90 -7.09
CA ALA A 33 8.43 -2.36 -5.96
C ALA A 33 7.71 -3.46 -5.16
N ALA A 34 7.15 -4.47 -5.83
CA ALA A 34 6.54 -5.62 -5.15
C ALA A 34 7.54 -6.42 -4.30
N GLU A 35 8.76 -6.63 -4.81
CA GLU A 35 9.83 -7.28 -4.07
C GLU A 35 10.29 -6.44 -2.86
N GLU A 36 10.36 -5.12 -3.01
CA GLU A 36 10.68 -4.23 -1.90
C GLU A 36 9.60 -4.23 -0.81
N ASP A 37 8.33 -4.04 -1.17
CA ASP A 37 7.23 -4.07 -0.22
C ASP A 37 7.19 -5.42 0.51
N ARG A 38 7.45 -6.54 -0.20
CA ARG A 38 7.51 -7.88 0.41
C ARG A 38 8.69 -8.06 1.36
N ARG A 39 9.85 -7.43 1.11
CA ARG A 39 10.97 -7.42 2.08
C ARG A 39 10.64 -6.66 3.36
N LYS A 40 9.74 -5.69 3.30
CA LYS A 40 9.26 -4.90 4.45
C LYS A 40 7.98 -5.47 5.09
N GLY A 41 7.43 -6.55 4.52
CA GLY A 41 6.22 -7.18 5.00
C GLY A 41 6.41 -7.93 6.32
N ASP A 42 5.33 -8.55 6.78
CA ASP A 42 5.33 -9.35 8.00
C ASP A 42 6.30 -10.53 7.90
N ASP A 43 6.94 -10.82 9.03
CA ASP A 43 7.67 -12.06 9.28
C ASP A 43 6.80 -13.04 10.11
N ASP A 44 7.29 -14.26 10.34
CA ASP A 44 6.57 -15.28 11.09
C ASP A 44 6.18 -14.84 12.52
N ASN A 45 6.94 -13.92 13.12
CA ASN A 45 6.68 -13.45 14.47
C ASN A 45 5.61 -12.35 14.47
N THR A 46 5.72 -11.36 13.59
CA THR A 46 4.70 -10.30 13.46
C THR A 46 3.37 -10.89 12.99
N TYR A 47 3.40 -11.82 12.03
CA TYR A 47 2.22 -12.52 11.55
C TYR A 47 1.51 -13.34 12.64
N ARG A 48 2.25 -14.15 13.41
CA ARG A 48 1.65 -14.89 14.54
C ARG A 48 1.05 -13.97 15.60
N THR A 49 1.69 -12.83 15.84
CA THR A 49 1.17 -11.81 16.78
C THR A 49 -0.13 -11.21 16.26
N ALA A 50 -0.18 -10.83 14.98
CA ALA A 50 -1.39 -10.34 14.33
C ALA A 50 -2.52 -11.37 14.36
N GLN A 51 -2.20 -12.64 14.10
CA GLN A 51 -3.15 -13.76 14.17
C GLN A 51 -3.72 -13.96 15.57
N ALA A 52 -2.87 -13.99 16.60
CA ALA A 52 -3.30 -14.17 17.98
C ALA A 52 -4.28 -13.06 18.45
N GLN A 53 -4.07 -11.85 17.96
CA GLN A 53 -4.91 -10.69 18.25
C GLN A 53 -6.13 -10.56 17.32
N ARG A 54 -6.20 -11.38 16.26
CA ARG A 54 -7.19 -11.28 15.18
C ARG A 54 -7.20 -9.86 14.59
N LEU A 55 -6.02 -9.36 14.24
CA LEU A 55 -5.84 -8.03 13.68
C LEU A 55 -6.35 -7.96 12.25
N SER A 56 -7.18 -6.97 11.98
CA SER A 56 -7.59 -6.59 10.63
C SER A 56 -7.53 -5.09 10.47
N SER A 57 -7.28 -4.63 9.25
CA SER A 57 -7.37 -3.22 8.88
C SER A 57 -8.19 -3.05 7.61
N GLY A 58 -9.01 -2.01 7.58
CA GLY A 58 -9.71 -1.55 6.39
C GLY A 58 -9.35 -0.11 6.11
N CYS A 59 -9.28 0.26 4.83
CA CYS A 59 -8.94 1.62 4.44
C CYS A 59 -10.05 2.25 3.61
N ASP A 60 -10.46 3.44 4.02
CA ASP A 60 -11.45 4.27 3.35
C ASP A 60 -10.85 5.66 3.07
N GLU A 61 -11.67 6.56 2.51
CA GLU A 61 -11.23 7.92 2.16
C GLU A 61 -9.96 7.94 1.28
N ILE A 62 -9.82 6.93 0.42
CA ILE A 62 -8.64 6.71 -0.40
C ILE A 62 -8.54 7.80 -1.47
N THR A 63 -7.43 8.52 -1.48
CA THR A 63 -7.10 9.50 -2.51
C THR A 63 -5.76 9.19 -3.16
N ALA A 64 -5.64 9.58 -4.43
CA ALA A 64 -4.41 9.54 -5.19
C ALA A 64 -4.32 10.82 -6.01
N ALA A 65 -3.52 11.77 -5.54
CA ALA A 65 -3.33 13.06 -6.18
C ALA A 65 -1.92 13.15 -6.78
N PRO A 66 -1.71 13.77 -7.95
CA PRO A 66 -0.38 14.11 -8.41
C PRO A 66 0.36 14.94 -7.35
N SER A 67 1.63 14.62 -7.10
CA SER A 67 2.46 15.46 -6.23
C SER A 67 2.66 16.82 -6.90
N PRO A 68 2.33 17.93 -6.23
CA PRO A 68 2.50 19.27 -6.79
C PRO A 68 3.96 19.70 -6.85
N GLU A 69 4.84 19.08 -6.07
CA GLU A 69 6.24 19.48 -5.90
C GLU A 69 7.20 18.63 -6.73
N ALA A 70 6.81 17.41 -7.09
CA ALA A 70 7.67 16.48 -7.79
C ALA A 70 7.61 16.65 -9.31
N PRO A 71 8.74 16.53 -10.03
CA PRO A 71 8.78 16.67 -11.48
C PRO A 71 7.95 15.59 -12.17
N ARG A 72 7.28 15.96 -13.25
CA ARG A 72 6.50 15.05 -14.10
C ARG A 72 7.08 15.02 -15.51
N SER A 73 7.20 13.82 -16.07
CA SER A 73 7.54 13.59 -17.47
C SER A 73 6.44 12.78 -18.17
N ALA A 74 6.65 12.42 -19.44
CA ALA A 74 5.73 11.58 -20.19
C ALA A 74 5.58 10.17 -19.59
N ASP A 75 6.65 9.65 -18.96
CA ASP A 75 6.76 8.26 -18.51
C ASP A 75 6.94 8.12 -16.99
N VAL A 76 7.10 9.23 -16.27
CA VAL A 76 7.25 9.26 -14.81
C VAL A 76 6.35 10.33 -14.21
N ALA A 77 5.63 9.97 -13.16
CA ALA A 77 4.93 10.92 -12.29
C ALA A 77 5.10 10.49 -10.83
N PHE A 78 4.66 11.35 -9.92
CA PHE A 78 4.63 11.04 -8.49
C PHE A 78 3.23 11.29 -7.97
N LEU A 79 2.75 10.39 -7.12
CA LEU A 79 1.45 10.49 -6.48
C LEU A 79 1.63 10.65 -4.98
N VAL A 80 0.88 11.58 -4.40
CA VAL A 80 0.56 11.60 -2.98
C VAL A 80 -0.66 10.71 -2.81
N LEU A 81 -0.47 9.60 -2.11
CA LEU A 81 -1.51 8.64 -1.78
C LEU A 81 -1.89 8.84 -0.32
N SER A 82 -3.19 8.91 -0.04
CA SER A 82 -3.68 8.99 1.34
C SER A 82 -4.91 8.11 1.55
N ALA A 83 -5.07 7.59 2.74
CA ALA A 83 -6.27 6.88 3.18
C ALA A 83 -6.44 7.01 4.68
N ARG A 84 -7.67 6.88 5.18
CA ARG A 84 -7.92 6.64 6.59
C ARG A 84 -7.93 5.13 6.81
N ARG A 85 -7.03 4.64 7.67
CA ARG A 85 -6.94 3.22 8.05
C ARG A 85 -7.62 3.03 9.40
N VAL A 86 -8.54 2.08 9.48
CA VAL A 86 -9.17 1.65 10.72
C VAL A 86 -8.62 0.28 11.09
N ASN A 87 -7.95 0.21 12.23
CA ASN A 87 -7.41 -1.02 12.79
C ASN A 87 -8.42 -1.62 13.77
N SER A 88 -8.57 -2.94 13.72
CA SER A 88 -9.47 -3.71 14.57
C SER A 88 -8.78 -4.94 15.12
N ALA A 89 -9.16 -5.33 16.34
CA ALA A 89 -8.71 -6.54 16.99
C ALA A 89 -9.94 -7.33 17.42
N SER A 90 -10.02 -8.60 17.04
CA SER A 90 -11.19 -9.45 17.32
C SER A 90 -12.52 -8.84 16.85
N GLY A 91 -12.49 -8.11 15.73
CA GLY A 91 -13.66 -7.44 15.14
C GLY A 91 -14.07 -6.12 15.82
N VAL A 92 -13.32 -5.64 16.80
CA VAL A 92 -13.57 -4.35 17.47
C VAL A 92 -12.53 -3.33 16.99
N ALA A 93 -12.99 -2.23 16.41
CA ALA A 93 -12.12 -1.12 16.02
C ALA A 93 -11.49 -0.49 17.26
N PHE A 94 -10.17 -0.27 17.24
CA PHE A 94 -9.45 0.33 18.37
C PHE A 94 -8.62 1.56 17.98
N GLU A 95 -8.35 1.76 16.70
CA GLU A 95 -7.56 2.88 16.21
C GLU A 95 -8.00 3.28 14.81
N SER A 96 -7.93 4.59 14.54
CA SER A 96 -8.04 5.14 13.20
C SER A 96 -6.89 6.11 12.98
N GLU A 97 -6.19 5.96 11.87
CA GLU A 97 -5.01 6.77 11.54
C GLU A 97 -5.05 7.23 10.08
N GLN A 98 -4.32 8.30 9.79
CA GLN A 98 -4.10 8.75 8.42
C GLN A 98 -2.85 8.06 7.88
N VAL A 99 -3.02 7.25 6.85
CA VAL A 99 -1.91 6.71 6.07
C VAL A 99 -1.63 7.68 4.93
N GLN A 100 -0.36 8.05 4.76
CA GLN A 100 0.10 8.86 3.64
C GLN A 100 1.41 8.29 3.09
N SER A 101 1.51 8.21 1.76
CA SER A 101 2.71 7.74 1.06
C SER A 101 2.90 8.53 -0.22
N VAL A 102 4.14 8.91 -0.51
CA VAL A 102 4.51 9.43 -1.84
C VAL A 102 5.11 8.29 -2.64
N ARG A 103 4.51 7.99 -3.78
CA ARG A 103 4.96 6.93 -4.68
C ARG A 103 5.33 7.50 -6.02
N ARG A 104 6.48 7.09 -6.54
CA ARG A 104 6.78 7.21 -7.97
C ARG A 104 5.86 6.27 -8.73
N VAL A 105 5.38 6.71 -9.89
CA VAL A 105 4.64 5.86 -10.82
C VAL A 105 5.31 5.95 -12.19
N VAL A 106 5.41 4.81 -12.86
CA VAL A 106 6.09 4.70 -14.16
C VAL A 106 5.15 4.13 -15.22
N ARG A 107 5.23 4.70 -16.42
CA ARG A 107 4.51 4.18 -17.59
C ARG A 107 5.29 3.04 -18.21
N GLN A 108 4.64 1.90 -18.36
CA GLN A 108 5.19 0.71 -19.01
C GLN A 108 5.12 0.84 -20.53
N ALA A 109 5.86 -0.02 -21.25
CA ALA A 109 5.85 -0.06 -22.70
C ALA A 109 4.45 -0.37 -23.29
N ASP A 110 3.60 -1.07 -22.54
CA ASP A 110 2.19 -1.34 -22.89
C ASP A 110 1.24 -0.17 -22.58
N GLY A 111 1.77 0.94 -22.09
CA GLY A 111 1.03 2.16 -21.77
C GLY A 111 0.37 2.17 -20.39
N ARG A 112 0.40 1.07 -19.63
CA ARG A 112 -0.12 1.03 -18.25
C ARG A 112 0.80 1.81 -17.33
N TRP A 113 0.22 2.45 -16.32
CA TRP A 113 0.98 3.06 -15.24
C TRP A 113 1.00 2.12 -14.03
N LEU A 114 2.16 1.94 -13.41
CA LEU A 114 2.36 1.12 -12.23
C LEU A 114 3.01 1.93 -11.12
N VAL A 115 2.65 1.63 -9.87
CA VAL A 115 3.34 2.11 -8.67
C VAL A 115 4.77 1.54 -8.65
N ASP A 116 5.74 2.38 -8.34
CA ASP A 116 7.14 2.03 -8.24
C ASP A 116 7.63 2.28 -6.81
N GLU A 117 8.86 2.76 -6.66
CA GLU A 117 9.49 3.00 -5.37
C GLU A 117 8.73 4.01 -4.49
N GLN A 118 8.84 3.78 -3.19
CA GLN A 118 8.50 4.77 -2.18
C GLN A 118 9.55 5.88 -2.22
N VAL A 119 9.08 7.13 -2.23
CA VAL A 119 9.96 8.29 -2.10
C VAL A 119 9.82 8.79 -0.68
N GLU A 120 10.91 8.69 0.10
CA GLU A 120 11.01 9.38 1.38
C GLU A 120 11.24 10.87 1.11
N ALA A 121 10.51 11.74 1.79
CA ALA A 121 10.85 13.16 1.84
C ALA A 121 12.18 13.27 2.58
N GLY A 122 13.20 13.84 1.93
CA GLY A 122 14.53 14.07 2.51
C GLY A 122 14.55 15.16 3.57
#